data_AF-A0ABC8EH04-F1
#
_entry.id   AF-A0ABC8EH04-F1
#
_cell.length_a   1.000
_cell.length_b   1.000
_cell.length_c   1.000
_cell.angle_alpha   90.00
_cell.angle_beta   90.00
_cell.angle_gamma   90.00
#
_symmetry.space_group_name_H-M   'P 1'
#
loop_
_entity.id
_entity.type
_entity.pdbx_description
1 polymer ?
#
loop_
_entity_poly.entity_id
_entity_poly.type
_entity_poly.pdbx_seq_one_letter_code
_entity_poly.pdbx_strand_id
1 'polypeptide(L)'
;MNINEQNFIKEIRKRNTRALDYIVDNYSNLVFKIVGSVLNSSFYFQHVEECANDVFWSVWNNIDSFDEDKGEFKHWIAAISKYKAIDYKRKLLKKVLLKI
;
A
#
# COMPACT_ATOMS: atom_id res chain seq x y z
N MET A 1 -14.28 20.58 3.87
CA MET A 1 -12.82 20.66 4.08
C MET A 1 -12.14 19.91 2.95
N ASN A 2 -11.19 20.55 2.27
CA ASN A 2 -10.41 19.93 1.20
C ASN A 2 -9.18 19.25 1.81
N ILE A 3 -8.88 18.04 1.34
CA ILE A 3 -7.66 17.31 1.70
C ILE A 3 -6.55 17.68 0.72
N ASN A 4 -5.34 17.89 1.24
CA ASN A 4 -4.16 18.25 0.47
C ASN A 4 -2.88 17.70 1.12
N GLU A 5 -1.73 17.98 0.51
CA GLU A 5 -0.43 17.48 0.97
C GLU A 5 -0.08 17.91 2.41
N GLN A 6 -0.62 19.04 2.89
CA GLN A 6 -0.30 19.57 4.21
C GLN A 6 -1.17 18.99 5.32
N ASN A 7 -2.33 18.40 5.00
CA ASN A 7 -3.29 17.95 6.02
C ASN A 7 -3.67 16.48 5.94
N PHE A 8 -3.35 15.76 4.87
CA PHE A 8 -3.86 14.40 4.67
C PHE A 8 -3.42 13.45 5.80
N ILE A 9 -2.18 13.53 6.30
CA ILE A 9 -1.69 12.72 7.42
C ILE A 9 -2.50 12.94 8.69
N LYS A 10 -2.72 14.21 9.06
CA LYS A 10 -3.54 14.56 10.21
C LYS A 10 -4.96 14.03 10.08
N GLU A 11 -5.52 14.08 8.88
CA GLU A 11 -6.90 13.69 8.61
C GLU A 11 -7.08 12.17 8.53
N ILE A 12 -6.13 11.42 7.96
CA ILE A 12 -6.20 9.95 7.97
C ILE A 12 -6.02 9.38 9.39
N ARG A 13 -5.21 10.01 10.26
CA ARG A 13 -5.15 9.65 11.69
C ARG A 13 -6.50 9.83 12.40
N LYS A 14 -7.29 10.84 11.99
CA LYS A 14 -8.66 11.04 12.49
C LYS A 14 -9.71 10.13 11.84
N ARG A 15 -9.28 9.14 11.05
CA ARG A 15 -10.18 8.23 10.31
C ARG A 15 -11.11 8.96 9.33
N ASN A 16 -10.65 10.08 8.76
CA ASN A 16 -11.36 10.77 7.69
C ASN A 16 -11.13 10.04 6.36
N THR A 17 -12.16 9.39 5.81
CA THR A 17 -12.05 8.60 4.57
C THR A 17 -11.60 9.43 3.37
N ARG A 18 -11.91 10.73 3.32
CA ARG A 18 -11.43 11.61 2.24
C ARG A 18 -9.92 11.72 2.19
N ALA A 19 -9.23 11.50 3.32
CA ALA A 19 -7.78 11.48 3.34
C ALA A 19 -7.22 10.18 2.77
N LEU A 20 -7.93 9.07 2.91
CA LEU A 20 -7.61 7.83 2.22
C LEU A 20 -7.81 8.00 0.70
N ASP A 21 -8.91 8.62 0.27
CA ASP A 21 -9.16 8.92 -1.15
C ASP A 21 -8.01 9.75 -1.73
N TYR A 22 -7.60 10.81 -1.03
CA TYR A 22 -6.43 11.61 -1.42
C TYR A 22 -5.15 10.75 -1.54
N ILE A 23 -4.90 9.84 -0.61
CA ILE A 23 -3.73 8.94 -0.68
C ILE A 23 -3.83 8.02 -1.89
N VAL A 24 -5.00 7.45 -2.17
CA VAL A 24 -5.22 6.59 -3.34
C VAL A 24 -4.95 7.38 -4.62
N ASP A 25 -5.53 8.56 -4.77
CA ASP A 25 -5.39 9.38 -5.98
C ASP A 25 -3.93 9.78 -6.25
N ASN A 26 -3.17 10.13 -5.19
CA ASN A 26 -1.82 10.67 -5.34
C ASN A 26 -0.72 9.61 -5.33
N TYR A 27 -0.95 8.44 -4.71
CA TYR A 27 0.08 7.42 -4.53
C TYR A 27 -0.17 6.12 -5.28
N SER A 28 -1.33 5.94 -5.93
CA SER A 28 -1.62 4.72 -6.72
C SER A 28 -0.53 4.39 -7.73
N ASN A 29 -0.07 5.35 -8.54
CA ASN A 29 0.97 5.08 -9.53
C ASN A 29 2.26 4.50 -8.89
N LEU A 30 2.67 5.03 -7.73
CA LEU A 30 3.82 4.52 -6.99
C LEU A 30 3.56 3.10 -6.45
N VAL A 31 2.42 2.90 -5.80
CA VAL A 31 2.03 1.60 -5.21
C VAL A 31 1.96 0.53 -6.29
N PHE A 32 1.22 0.77 -7.38
CA PHE A 32 1.07 -0.16 -8.49
C PHE A 32 2.41 -0.48 -9.17
N LYS A 33 3.29 0.53 -9.34
CA LYS A 33 4.63 0.31 -9.90
C LYS A 33 5.47 -0.61 -9.01
N ILE A 34 5.47 -0.41 -7.69
CA ILE A 34 6.22 -1.24 -6.74
C ILE A 34 5.64 -2.65 -6.69
N VAL A 35 4.32 -2.79 -6.50
CA VAL A 35 3.64 -4.09 -6.43
C VAL A 35 3.85 -4.88 -7.72
N GLY A 36 3.63 -4.26 -8.88
CA GLY A 36 3.84 -4.88 -10.20
C GLY A 36 5.29 -5.31 -10.44
N SER A 37 6.27 -4.55 -9.93
CA SER A 37 7.69 -4.93 -10.03
C SER A 37 8.02 -6.21 -9.23
N VAL A 38 7.31 -6.47 -8.14
CA VAL A 38 7.49 -7.67 -7.30
C VAL A 38 6.67 -8.85 -7.84
N LEU A 39 5.43 -8.58 -8.27
CA LEU A 39 4.48 -9.53 -8.86
C LEU A 39 4.62 -9.60 -10.40
N ASN A 40 5.87 -9.70 -10.86
CA ASN A 40 6.28 -9.51 -12.25
C ASN A 40 6.13 -10.73 -13.19
N SER A 41 5.29 -11.71 -12.86
CA SER A 41 5.03 -12.87 -13.73
C SER A 41 3.57 -12.94 -14.12
N SER A 42 3.26 -13.54 -15.27
CA SER A 42 1.87 -13.70 -15.74
C SER A 42 0.97 -14.35 -14.69
N PHE A 43 1.49 -15.33 -13.93
CA PHE A 43 0.77 -15.98 -12.83
C PHE A 43 0.40 -15.02 -11.69
N TYR A 44 1.28 -14.06 -11.36
CA TYR A 44 1.08 -13.13 -10.25
C TYR A 44 0.35 -11.85 -10.64
N PHE A 45 0.33 -11.50 -11.93
CA PHE A 45 -0.16 -10.21 -12.42
C PHE A 45 -1.62 -9.94 -12.05
N GLN A 46 -2.47 -10.99 -12.09
CA GLN A 46 -3.88 -10.90 -11.70
C GLN A 46 -4.11 -10.52 -10.22
N HIS A 47 -3.07 -10.56 -9.38
CA HIS A 47 -3.14 -10.23 -7.95
C HIS A 47 -2.59 -8.84 -7.62
N VAL A 48 -2.14 -8.07 -8.62
CA VAL A 48 -1.54 -6.75 -8.40
C VAL A 48 -2.53 -5.78 -7.77
N GLU A 49 -3.76 -5.73 -8.26
CA GLU A 49 -4.80 -4.84 -7.73
C GLU A 49 -5.20 -5.20 -6.30
N GLU A 50 -5.41 -6.49 -6.02
CA GLU A 50 -5.71 -6.97 -4.67
C GLU A 50 -4.59 -6.64 -3.69
N CYS A 51 -3.33 -6.86 -4.09
CA CYS A 51 -2.18 -6.51 -3.26
C CYS A 51 -2.03 -4.99 -3.07
N ALA A 52 -2.38 -4.15 -4.06
CA ALA A 52 -2.38 -2.70 -3.91
C ALA A 52 -3.47 -2.23 -2.93
N ASN A 53 -4.66 -2.84 -2.98
CA ASN A 53 -5.72 -2.57 -2.00
C ASN A 53 -5.28 -2.94 -0.57
N ASP A 54 -4.59 -4.07 -0.41
CA ASP A 54 -4.00 -4.46 0.89
C ASP A 54 -2.97 -3.44 1.41
N VAL A 55 -2.25 -2.75 0.51
CA VAL A 55 -1.33 -1.66 0.87
C VAL A 55 -2.10 -0.47 1.42
N PHE A 56 -3.12 0.01 0.73
CA PHE A 56 -3.93 1.14 1.20
C PHE A 56 -4.67 0.81 2.50
N TRP A 57 -5.16 -0.43 2.64
CA TRP A 57 -5.73 -0.91 3.89
C TRP A 57 -4.70 -0.93 5.03
N SER A 58 -3.45 -1.29 4.73
CA SER A 58 -2.37 -1.27 5.72
C SER A 58 -1.99 0.15 6.11
N VAL A 59 -1.97 1.09 5.16
CA VAL A 59 -1.80 2.53 5.44
C VAL A 59 -2.91 3.02 6.37
N TRP A 60 -4.18 2.74 6.04
CA TRP A 60 -5.32 3.11 6.87
C TRP A 60 -5.19 2.60 8.29
N ASN A 61 -4.92 1.32 8.48
CA ASN A 61 -4.89 0.72 9.81
C ASN A 61 -3.67 1.15 10.64
N ASN A 62 -2.53 1.39 10.01
CA ASN A 62 -1.25 1.60 10.70
C ASN A 62 -0.74 3.04 10.61
N ILE A 63 -1.57 4.01 10.19
CA ILE A 63 -1.14 5.41 10.05
C ILE A 63 -0.56 6.00 11.34
N ASP A 64 -1.02 5.55 12.51
CA ASP A 64 -0.51 6.01 13.81
C ASP A 64 0.95 5.60 14.05
N SER A 65 1.47 4.62 13.30
CA SER A 65 2.88 4.22 13.33
C SER A 65 3.78 5.05 12.39
N PHE A 66 3.19 5.84 11.50
CA PHE A 66 3.96 6.75 10.65
C PHE A 66 4.44 7.94 11.48
N ASP A 67 5.74 8.17 11.44
CA ASP A 67 6.44 9.22 12.17
C ASP A 67 7.06 10.20 11.16
N GLU A 68 6.53 11.42 11.15
CA GLU A 68 6.92 12.48 10.20
C GLU A 68 8.34 12.97 10.44
N ASP A 69 8.89 12.81 11.66
CA ASP A 69 10.27 13.17 11.99
C ASP A 69 11.28 12.13 11.48
N LYS A 70 10.83 10.90 11.19
CA LYS A 70 11.68 9.80 10.72
C LYS A 70 11.74 9.68 9.20
N GLY A 71 10.92 10.43 8.47
CA GLY A 71 10.99 10.50 7.01
C GLY A 71 9.66 10.81 6.31
N GLU A 72 9.72 10.93 4.99
CA GLU A 72 8.55 11.29 4.19
C GLU A 72 7.58 10.12 4.01
N PHE A 73 6.28 10.44 3.97
CA PHE A 73 5.20 9.48 3.75
C PHE A 73 5.38 8.66 2.47
N LYS A 74 5.91 9.27 1.40
CA LYS A 74 6.22 8.60 0.13
C LYS A 74 7.15 7.39 0.32
N HIS A 75 8.18 7.52 1.16
CA HIS A 75 9.11 6.42 1.45
C HIS A 75 8.47 5.36 2.33
N TRP A 76 7.63 5.78 3.28
CA TRP A 76 6.89 4.87 4.15
C TRP A 76 5.89 4.01 3.39
N ILE A 77 5.04 4.59 2.54
CA ILE A 77 4.09 3.83 1.71
C ILE A 77 4.82 2.95 0.69
N ALA A 78 5.97 3.38 0.16
CA ALA A 78 6.80 2.55 -0.71
C ALA A 78 7.35 1.30 0.02
N ALA A 79 7.80 1.45 1.26
CA ALA A 79 8.24 0.33 2.09
C ALA A 79 7.10 -0.66 2.36
N ILE A 80 5.93 -0.17 2.77
CA ILE A 80 4.72 -1.00 2.96
C ILE A 80 4.40 -1.75 1.66
N SER A 81 4.42 -1.05 0.52
CA SER A 81 4.12 -1.64 -0.80
C SER A 81 5.04 -2.81 -1.12
N LYS A 82 6.35 -2.62 -0.91
CA LYS A 82 7.36 -3.65 -1.17
C LYS A 82 7.18 -4.86 -0.26
N TYR A 83 7.05 -4.65 1.05
CA TYR A 83 6.90 -5.75 2.00
C TYR A 83 5.59 -6.51 1.79
N LYS A 84 4.48 -5.80 1.56
CA LYS A 84 3.18 -6.44 1.25
C LYS A 84 3.26 -7.28 0.00
N ALA A 85 3.85 -6.78 -1.09
CA ALA A 85 3.98 -7.55 -2.32
C ALA A 85 4.87 -8.80 -2.16
N ILE A 86 5.94 -8.72 -1.37
CA ILE A 86 6.80 -9.88 -1.06
C ILE A 86 6.01 -10.94 -0.29
N ASP A 87 5.28 -10.53 0.75
CA ASP A 87 4.51 -11.46 1.56
C ASP A 87 3.33 -12.06 0.78
N TYR A 88 2.69 -11.25 -0.07
CA TYR A 88 1.65 -11.71 -0.99
C TYR A 88 2.21 -12.79 -1.95
N LYS A 89 3.37 -12.54 -2.56
CA LYS A 89 4.06 -13.52 -3.43
C LYS A 89 4.38 -14.82 -2.69
N ARG A 90 4.88 -14.74 -1.45
CA ARG A 90 5.14 -15.91 -0.60
C ARG A 90 3.87 -16.69 -0.29
N LYS A 91 2.77 -16.01 0.02
CA LYS A 91 1.45 -16.62 0.28
C LYS A 91 0.92 -17.37 -0.95
N LEU A 92 1.03 -16.78 -2.13
CA LEU A 92 0.63 -17.41 -3.38
C LEU A 92 1.48 -18.65 -3.70
N LEU A 93 2.80 -18.55 -3.58
CA LEU A 93 3.69 -19.69 -3.78
C LEU A 93 3.35 -20.85 -2.82
N LYS A 94 3.11 -20.54 -1.54
CA LYS A 94 2.69 -21.55 -0.56
C LYS A 94 1.35 -22.20 -0.93
N LYS A 95 0.37 -21.44 -1.42
CA LYS A 95 -0.91 -21.98 -1.90
C LYS A 95 -0.75 -22.93 -3.09
N VAL A 96 0.21 -22.69 -3.98
CA VAL A 96 0.51 -23.60 -5.09
C VAL A 96 1.19 -24.87 -4.59
N LEU A 97 2.20 -24.74 -3.73
CA LEU A 97 2.97 -25.88 -3.22
C LEU A 97 2.16 -26.82 -2.30
N LEU A 98 1.17 -26.28 -1.57
CA LEU A 98 0.28 -27.07 -0.69
C LEU A 98 -0.94 -27.67 -1.40
N LYS A 99 -1.09 -27.44 -2.71
CA LYS A 99 -2.16 -28.04 -3.53
C LYS A 99 -1.75 -29.40 -4.14
N ILE A 100 -0.71 -30.04 -3.60
CA ILE A 100 -0.24 -31.39 -3.99
C ILE A 100 -0.65 -32.38 -2.91
#